data_AF-A0A9D2M6P4-F1
#
_entry.id   AF-A0A9D2M6P4-F1
#
_cell.length_a   1.000
_cell.length_b   1.000
_cell.length_c   1.000
_cell.angle_alpha   90.00
_cell.angle_beta   90.00
_cell.angle_gamma   90.00
#
_symmetry.space_group_name_H-M   'P 1'
#
loop_
_entity.id
_entity.type
_entity.pdbx_description
1 polymer ?
#
loop_
_entity_poly.entity_id
_entity_poly.type
_entity_poly.pdbx_seq_one_letter_code
_entity_poly.pdbx_strand_id
1 'polypeptide(L)' 'TIREDAVHMLLTIEIRRPEVQPKREQVAQPTGEGATPRAGAKGSAPVRVQKIGRNDPCPCGSGLKWKKCTCKEYHPDL' A
#
# COMPACT_ATOMS: atom_id res chain seq x y z
N THR A 1 11.32 48.50 2.85
CA THR A 1 11.75 48.12 4.21
C THR A 1 11.07 46.83 4.61
N ILE A 2 11.51 46.17 5.68
CA ILE A 2 10.92 44.90 6.16
C ILE A 2 9.42 45.06 6.48
N ARG A 3 8.98 46.28 6.84
CA ARG A 3 7.59 46.58 7.17
C ARG A 3 6.66 46.48 5.97
N GLU A 4 7.07 47.01 4.80
CA GLU A 4 6.23 46.93 3.59
C GLU A 4 6.13 45.50 3.06
N ASP A 5 7.22 44.72 3.14
CA ASP A 5 7.27 43.33 2.67
C ASP A 5 6.40 42.40 3.54
N ALA A 6 6.43 42.59 4.86
CA ALA A 6 5.55 41.88 5.79
C ALA A 6 4.06 42.19 5.54
N VAL A 7 3.73 43.46 5.26
CA VAL A 7 2.37 43.89 4.94
C VAL A 7 1.91 43.28 3.61
N HIS A 8 2.77 43.27 2.59
CA HIS A 8 2.48 42.62 1.30
C HIS A 8 2.18 41.13 1.48
N MET A 9 3.04 40.39 2.18
CA MET A 9 2.83 38.96 2.42
C MET A 9 1.51 38.66 3.14
N LEU A 10 1.16 39.41 4.19
CA LEU A 10 -0.10 39.22 4.91
C LEU A 10 -1.33 39.48 4.03
N LEU A 11 -1.27 40.48 3.15
CA LEU A 11 -2.37 40.88 2.28
C LEU A 11 -2.53 39.94 1.06
N THR A 12 -1.45 39.30 0.60
CA THR A 12 -1.48 38.40 -0.57
C THR A 12 -1.40 36.91 -0.22
N ILE A 13 -1.38 36.54 1.07
CA ILE A 13 -1.41 35.14 1.48
C ILE A 13 -2.74 34.52 1.05
N GLU A 14 -2.69 33.73 -0.03
CA GLU A 14 -3.73 32.78 -0.36
C GLU A 14 -3.56 31.54 0.51
N ILE A 15 -4.37 31.42 1.56
CA ILE A 15 -4.44 30.21 2.38
C ILE A 15 -4.99 29.10 1.49
N ARG A 16 -4.09 28.30 0.90
CA ARG A 16 -4.46 26.99 0.34
C ARG A 16 -4.94 26.14 1.51
N ARG A 17 -6.25 26.16 1.77
CA ARG A 17 -6.87 25.26 2.75
C ARG A 17 -6.40 23.85 2.41
N PRO A 18 -5.69 23.14 3.32
CA PRO A 18 -5.29 21.76 3.08
C PRO A 18 -6.51 20.82 2.96
N GLU A 19 -7.72 21.33 3.18
CA GLU A 19 -8.97 20.59 3.16
C GLU A 19 -9.65 20.50 1.79
N VAL A 20 -9.20 21.24 0.77
CA VAL A 20 -9.58 20.92 -0.61
C VAL A 20 -8.52 20.00 -1.18
N GLN A 21 -8.44 18.80 -0.60
CA GLN A 21 -7.94 17.67 -1.37
C GLN A 21 -8.86 17.60 -2.60
N PRO A 22 -8.37 17.76 -3.83
CA PRO A 22 -9.17 17.42 -4.99
C PRO A 22 -9.45 15.93 -4.87
N LYS A 23 -10.60 15.59 -4.29
CA LYS A 23 -11.14 14.24 -4.27
C LYS A 23 -11.30 13.92 -5.75
N ARG A 24 -10.32 13.19 -6.29
CA ARG A 24 -10.35 12.70 -7.67
C ARG A 24 -11.57 11.81 -7.73
N GLU A 25 -12.68 12.36 -8.20
CA GLU A 25 -13.86 11.60 -8.57
C GLU A 25 -13.38 10.60 -9.61
N GLN A 26 -13.37 9.31 -9.25
CA GLN A 26 -12.99 8.26 -10.19
C GLN A 26 -14.09 8.21 -11.26
N VAL A 27 -13.88 8.86 -12.41
CA VAL A 27 -14.81 8.87 -13.56
C VAL A 27 -14.82 7.53 -14.32
N ALA A 28 -14.17 6.50 -13.79
CA ALA A 28 -14.37 5.13 -14.23
C ALA A 28 -14.39 4.22 -13.01
N GLN A 29 -15.55 3.62 -12.74
CA GLN A 29 -15.64 2.46 -11.87
C GLN A 29 -14.73 1.38 -12.49
N PRO A 30 -13.66 0.93 -11.80
CA PRO A 30 -13.00 -0.29 -12.22
C PRO A 30 -14.03 -1.39 -12.05
N THR A 31 -14.46 -1.96 -13.17
CA THR A 31 -15.28 -3.17 -13.25
C THR A 31 -14.72 -4.22 -12.29
N GLY A 32 -15.37 -4.36 -11.13
CA GLY A 32 -15.39 -5.46 -10.16
C GLY A 32 -14.07 -6.07 -9.66
N GLU A 33 -13.91 -6.52 -8.42
CA GLU A 33 -14.78 -6.68 -7.26
C GLU A 33 -13.84 -6.93 -6.07
N GLY A 34 -13.93 -6.09 -5.03
CA GLY A 34 -13.09 -6.21 -3.84
C GLY A 34 -13.82 -5.75 -2.58
N ALA A 35 -15.14 -5.94 -2.55
CA ALA A 35 -15.94 -5.79 -1.35
C ALA A 35 -15.82 -7.08 -0.53
N THR A 36 -15.36 -6.93 0.71
CA THR A 36 -15.48 -7.93 1.75
C THR A 36 -16.91 -8.46 1.79
N PRO A 37 -17.18 -9.76 1.58
CA PRO A 37 -18.46 -10.29 1.98
C PRO A 37 -18.39 -10.47 3.49
N ARG A 38 -19.06 -9.55 4.20
CA ARG A 38 -19.82 -9.96 5.38
C ARG A 38 -20.58 -11.24 5.00
N ALA A 39 -20.46 -12.26 5.85
CA ALA A 39 -21.35 -13.41 5.96
C ALA A 39 -22.03 -13.87 4.65
N GLY A 40 -21.45 -14.90 4.03
CA GLY A 40 -22.19 -15.79 3.13
C GLY A 40 -22.24 -15.35 1.67
N ALA A 41 -21.19 -15.64 0.92
CA ALA A 41 -21.32 -15.94 -0.50
C ALA A 41 -20.10 -16.76 -0.96
N LYS A 42 -20.38 -17.97 -1.44
CA LYS A 42 -19.42 -18.87 -2.06
C LYS A 42 -18.98 -18.24 -3.40
N GLY A 43 -17.85 -17.56 -3.41
CA GLY A 43 -17.20 -17.06 -4.61
C GLY A 43 -15.70 -17.16 -4.41
N SER A 44 -15.02 -17.94 -5.25
CA SER A 44 -13.58 -18.17 -5.20
C SER A 44 -12.83 -16.86 -5.40
N ALA A 45 -12.50 -16.18 -4.30
CA ALA A 45 -11.61 -15.03 -4.32
C ALA A 45 -10.22 -15.47 -4.84
N PRO A 46 -9.54 -14.65 -5.66
CA PRO A 46 -8.21 -14.98 -6.14
C PRO A 46 -7.27 -15.13 -4.94
N VAL A 47 -6.60 -16.28 -4.85
CA VAL A 47 -5.64 -16.57 -3.80
C VAL A 47 -4.52 -15.54 -3.88
N ARG A 48 -4.49 -14.59 -2.95
CA ARG A 48 -3.38 -13.65 -2.80
C ARG A 48 -2.17 -14.39 -2.25
N VAL A 49 -1.31 -14.87 -3.14
CA VAL A 49 -0.02 -15.49 -2.75
C VAL A 49 0.98 -14.37 -2.45
N GLN A 50 1.40 -14.24 -1.20
CA GLN A 50 2.57 -13.44 -0.84
C GLN A 50 3.83 -14.15 -1.33
N LYS A 51 4.56 -13.51 -2.27
CA LYS A 51 5.83 -14.03 -2.78
C LYS A 51 6.91 -13.76 -1.73
N ILE A 52 7.52 -14.83 -1.20
CA ILE A 52 8.64 -14.74 -0.26
C ILE A 52 9.89 -14.29 -1.02
N GLY A 53 10.52 -13.20 -0.59
CA GLY A 53 11.73 -12.66 -1.18
C GLY A 53 12.97 -13.43 -0.75
N ARG A 54 14.06 -13.32 -1.53
CA ARG A 54 15.30 -14.08 -1.32
C ARG A 54 15.95 -13.86 0.06
N ASN A 55 15.75 -12.69 0.68
CA ASN A 55 16.32 -12.35 1.99
C ASN A 55 15.33 -12.49 3.17
N ASP A 56 14.05 -12.78 2.91
CA ASP A 56 13.01 -12.90 3.94
C ASP A 56 13.23 -14.14 4.82
N PRO A 57 12.74 -14.15 6.06
CA PRO A 57 12.80 -15.33 6.92
C PRO A 57 12.05 -16.51 6.27
N CYS A 58 12.64 -17.71 6.36
CA CYS A 58 12.01 -18.92 5.85
C CYS A 58 10.76 -19.28 6.69
N PRO A 59 9.62 -19.61 6.05
CA PRO A 59 8.39 -20.05 6.71
C PRO A 59 8.51 -21.41 7.41
N CYS A 60 9.58 -22.15 7.17
CA CYS A 60 9.92 -23.41 7.84
C CYS A 60 10.30 -23.25 9.33
N GLY A 61 10.34 -22.03 9.87
CA GLY A 61 10.64 -21.77 11.28
C GLY A 61 12.14 -21.88 11.65
N SER A 62 13.02 -22.09 10.67
CA SER A 62 14.48 -22.21 10.91
C SER A 62 15.17 -20.89 11.31
N GLY A 63 14.47 -19.76 11.20
CA GLY A 63 15.05 -18.42 11.44
C GLY A 63 16.10 -17.99 10.41
N LEU A 64 16.37 -18.83 9.40
CA LEU A 64 17.30 -18.54 8.32
C LEU A 64 16.62 -17.72 7.22
N LYS A 65 17.39 -16.90 6.51
CA LYS A 65 16.94 -16.24 5.28
C LYS A 65 16.56 -17.30 4.24
N TRP A 66 15.52 -17.08 3.45
CA TRP A 66 15.03 -17.98 2.39
C TRP A 66 16.17 -18.51 1.51
N LYS A 67 17.08 -17.64 1.05
CA LYS A 67 18.26 -18.05 0.25
C LYS A 67 19.27 -18.98 0.94
N LYS A 68 19.25 -19.03 2.27
CA LYS A 68 20.15 -19.83 3.11
C LYS A 68 19.43 -21.01 3.74
N CYS A 69 18.14 -21.18 3.47
CA CYS A 69 17.38 -22.29 3.97
C CYS A 69 17.48 -23.48 3.01
N THR A 70 17.53 -24.69 3.57
CA THR A 70 17.67 -25.96 2.85
C THR A 70 16.52 -26.92 3.17
N CYS A 71 15.41 -26.41 3.69
CA CYS A 71 14.26 -27.24 4.05
C CYS A 71 13.65 -27.86 2.79
N LYS A 72 13.57 -29.20 2.78
CA LYS A 72 13.03 -30.00 1.67
C LYS A 72 11.59 -29.64 1.27
N GLU A 73 10.80 -29.11 2.20
CA GLU A 73 9.40 -28.71 1.94
C GLU A 73 9.29 -27.45 1.05
N TYR A 74 10.25 -26.52 1.17
CA TYR A 74 10.23 -25.23 0.47
C TYR A 74 11.30 -25.12 -0.62
N HIS A 75 12.30 -25.99 -0.56
CA HIS A 75 13.40 -26.09 -1.48
C HIS A 75 13.64 -27.56 -1.88
N PRO A 76 12.82 -28.11 -2.80
CA PRO A 76 12.94 -29.51 -3.22
C PRO A 76 14.19 -29.78 -4.08
N ASP A 77 14.79 -28.74 -4.65
CA ASP A 77 15.93 -28.82 -5.59
C ASP A 77 17.30 -28.54 -4.93
N LEU A 78 17.34 -28.42 -3.60
CA LEU A 78 18.56 -28.17 -2.81
C LEU A 78 19.16 -29.45 -2.23
#